data_AF-A0A9E3EQT5-F1
#
_entry.id   AF-A0A9E3EQT5-F1
#
_cell.length_a   1.000
_cell.length_b   1.000
_cell.length_c   1.000
_cell.angle_alpha   90.00
_cell.angle_beta   90.00
_cell.angle_gamma   90.00
#
_symmetry.space_group_name_H-M   'P 1'
#
loop_
_entity.id
_entity.type
_entity.pdbx_description
1 polymer ?
#
loop_
_entity_poly.entity_id
_entity_poly.type
_entity_poly.pdbx_seq_one_letter_code
_entity_poly.pdbx_strand_id
1 'polypeptide(L)'
;MDVLYSYSWLILVAPLVAFAVIIFGTRVWDMLSRPQGERPASPEEAHAVEAHGAEGDEQVAADQTSHEGHDVHGHANPLDDDEDPKVAHLSPGAWASGYVAIFIMALACLYSWVILIGSALNPSSLPSTGLRLGGYEWGVPGLPYQVYFHLDHLAIAMMVVVTTIALLVQIYSQGYMENSAGYARFYSYLSLFVFSMLMIVFAENFLVIFIGWELVGLSSYLLIGFWINKRAKPAEQRPSPASAAVQAFVMNRIGDVGFISGIMILFAYTRTFDFATIASRVGTMDKAVLTTAMILVFCGAIGKSAQFPLHTWLPSAMEGPTPVSALIHAATMVAAGVYMVARTYPIFAVAGPQGFEVVAWIGAITAAFAATIALVQSDFKRVLAFSTISQLGYMFVGIGVAGFTDPTLGPGVGMFHLFTHAFFKALLFLGAG
;
A
#
# COMPACT_ATOMS: atom_id res chain seq x y z
N MET A 1 -10.28 -12.10 -28.30
CA MET A 1 -10.58 -11.95 -26.86
C MET A 1 -9.59 -12.75 -26.04
N ASP A 2 -9.37 -14.03 -26.34
CA ASP A 2 -8.44 -14.91 -25.58
C ASP A 2 -7.03 -14.31 -25.43
N VAL A 3 -6.47 -13.77 -26.50
CA VAL A 3 -5.16 -13.08 -26.50
C VAL A 3 -5.13 -11.90 -25.52
N LEU A 4 -6.24 -11.17 -25.40
CA LEU A 4 -6.36 -9.99 -24.55
C LEU A 4 -6.37 -10.37 -23.06
N TYR A 5 -6.89 -11.54 -22.69
CA TYR A 5 -6.79 -12.04 -21.31
C TYR A 5 -5.41 -12.63 -21.03
N SER A 6 -4.80 -13.32 -22.01
CA SER A 6 -3.47 -13.95 -21.85
C SER A 6 -2.35 -12.96 -21.57
N TYR A 7 -2.45 -11.71 -22.03
CA TYR A 7 -1.43 -10.67 -21.78
C TYR A 7 -1.71 -9.80 -20.53
N SER A 8 -2.74 -10.10 -19.76
CA SER A 8 -3.10 -9.30 -18.58
C SER A 8 -2.02 -9.30 -17.48
N TRP A 9 -1.08 -10.25 -17.49
CA TRP A 9 0.12 -10.23 -16.64
C TRP A 9 1.00 -8.97 -16.86
N LEU A 10 0.88 -8.29 -18.01
CA LEU A 10 1.54 -7.01 -18.24
C LEU A 10 1.04 -5.93 -17.26
N ILE A 11 -0.23 -5.98 -16.86
CA ILE A 11 -0.81 -5.05 -15.88
C ILE A 11 -0.15 -5.26 -14.51
N LEU A 12 0.06 -6.53 -14.12
CA LEU A 12 0.76 -6.87 -12.89
C LEU A 12 2.19 -6.32 -12.88
N VAL A 13 2.94 -6.52 -13.97
CA VAL A 13 4.37 -6.16 -14.03
C VAL A 13 4.62 -4.67 -14.30
N ALA A 14 3.65 -3.94 -14.86
CA ALA A 14 3.75 -2.52 -15.17
C ALA A 14 4.27 -1.64 -14.00
N PRO A 15 3.66 -1.64 -12.80
CA PRO A 15 4.18 -0.88 -11.67
C PRO A 15 5.58 -1.33 -11.20
N LEU A 16 5.94 -2.61 -11.37
CA LEU A 16 7.29 -3.08 -11.05
C LEU A 16 8.32 -2.51 -12.03
N VAL A 17 7.97 -2.43 -13.32
CA VAL A 17 8.80 -1.78 -14.34
C VAL A 17 8.95 -0.30 -14.02
N ALA A 18 7.87 0.40 -13.66
CA ALA A 18 7.95 1.79 -13.23
C ALA A 18 8.90 1.95 -12.03
N PHE A 19 8.77 1.12 -11.00
CA PHE A 19 9.68 1.10 -9.85
C PHE A 19 11.15 0.93 -10.25
N ALA A 20 11.45 -0.06 -11.10
CA ALA A 20 12.80 -0.34 -11.56
C ALA A 20 13.37 0.83 -12.39
N VAL A 21 12.60 1.33 -13.37
CA VAL A 21 13.00 2.45 -14.23
C VAL A 21 13.28 3.70 -13.39
N ILE A 22 12.48 3.99 -12.37
CA ILE A 22 12.70 5.16 -11.51
C ILE A 22 14.00 4.99 -10.70
N ILE A 23 14.21 3.85 -10.04
CA ILE A 23 15.40 3.62 -9.21
C ILE A 23 16.68 3.62 -10.04
N PHE A 24 16.71 2.91 -11.16
CA PHE A 24 17.90 2.81 -12.00
C PHE A 24 18.07 4.06 -12.86
N GLY A 25 17.00 4.61 -13.41
CA GLY A 25 17.03 5.78 -14.28
C GLY A 25 17.49 7.04 -13.56
N THR A 26 17.03 7.27 -12.32
CA THR A 26 17.48 8.43 -11.53
C THR A 26 18.95 8.33 -11.14
N ARG A 27 19.41 7.14 -10.73
CA ARG A 27 20.84 6.91 -10.42
C ARG A 27 21.74 7.07 -11.65
N VAL A 28 21.33 6.53 -12.80
CA VAL A 28 22.08 6.67 -14.05
C VAL A 28 22.12 8.14 -14.47
N TRP A 29 21.01 8.85 -14.35
CA TRP A 29 20.96 10.28 -14.64
C TRP A 29 21.89 11.08 -13.73
N ASP A 30 21.83 10.86 -12.41
CA ASP A 30 22.71 11.53 -11.44
C ASP A 30 24.20 11.24 -11.70
N MET A 31 24.54 10.05 -12.21
CA MET A 31 25.91 9.72 -12.61
C MET A 31 26.33 10.45 -13.89
N LEU A 32 25.44 10.57 -14.88
CA LEU A 32 25.71 11.22 -16.17
C LEU A 32 25.71 12.76 -16.07
N SER A 33 24.94 13.31 -15.14
CA SER A 33 24.84 14.76 -14.92
C SER A 33 25.92 15.32 -14.00
N ARG A 34 26.79 14.47 -13.42
CA ARG A 34 27.97 14.95 -12.71
C ARG A 34 28.89 15.68 -13.70
N PRO A 35 29.27 16.94 -13.45
CA PRO A 35 30.23 17.62 -14.31
C PRO A 35 31.52 16.79 -14.33
N GLN A 36 31.88 16.30 -15.52
CA GLN A 36 33.15 15.65 -15.74
C GLN A 36 34.23 16.73 -15.75
N GLY A 37 34.82 16.99 -14.59
CA GLY A 37 36.06 17.75 -14.48
C GLY A 37 36.03 18.88 -13.48
N GLU A 38 36.36 18.57 -12.23
CA GLU A 38 37.43 19.29 -11.53
C GLU A 38 38.42 18.23 -11.07
N ARG A 39 39.65 18.28 -11.60
CA ARG A 39 40.77 17.56 -10.99
C ARG A 39 40.85 18.07 -9.54
N PRO A 40 41.11 17.21 -8.53
CA PRO A 40 41.47 17.73 -7.22
C PRO A 40 42.64 18.70 -7.40
N ALA A 41 42.48 19.92 -6.89
CA ALA A 41 43.53 20.93 -6.87
C ALA A 41 44.82 20.29 -6.36
N SER A 42 45.94 20.58 -7.03
CA SER A 42 47.25 20.09 -6.57
C SER A 42 47.50 20.56 -5.13
N PRO A 43 48.22 19.78 -4.30
CA PRO A 43 48.47 20.12 -2.90
C PRO A 43 49.05 21.53 -2.66
N GLU A 44 49.66 22.14 -3.67
CA GLU A 44 50.19 23.52 -3.63
C GLU A 44 49.09 24.61 -3.52
N GLU A 45 47.88 24.38 -4.02
CA GLU A 45 46.80 25.39 -3.95
C GLU A 45 46.06 25.38 -2.60
N ALA A 46 46.11 24.28 -1.85
CA ALA A 46 45.50 24.19 -0.52
C ALA A 46 46.29 24.97 0.53
N HIS A 47 47.61 25.12 0.36
CA HIS A 47 48.47 25.81 1.33
C HIS A 47 48.52 27.34 1.14
N ALA A 48 48.08 27.87 0.00
CA ALA A 48 48.04 29.32 -0.23
C ALA A 48 46.87 30.02 0.49
N VAL A 49 45.82 29.28 0.86
CA VAL A 49 44.62 29.85 1.51
C VAL A 49 44.78 29.95 3.04
N GLU A 50 45.61 29.10 3.65
CA GLU A 50 45.87 29.16 5.12
C GLU A 50 46.90 30.22 5.51
N ALA A 51 47.73 30.72 4.58
CA ALA A 51 48.83 31.63 4.90
C ALA A 51 48.44 33.13 4.98
N HIS A 52 47.21 33.50 4.66
CA HIS A 52 46.76 34.91 4.65
C HIS A 52 45.80 35.30 5.79
N GLY A 53 45.52 34.40 6.74
CA GLY A 53 44.54 34.64 7.83
C GLY A 53 45.11 34.96 9.21
N ALA A 54 46.43 35.06 9.37
CA ALA A 54 47.07 35.14 10.69
C ALA A 54 48.05 36.31 10.78
N GLU A 55 47.55 37.53 10.89
CA GLU A 55 48.23 38.68 11.53
C GLU A 55 47.29 39.91 11.50
N GLY A 56 46.85 40.41 12.65
CA GLY A 56 46.10 41.66 12.74
C GLY A 56 45.18 41.83 13.95
N ASP A 57 45.80 42.18 15.08
CA ASP A 57 45.33 43.09 16.14
C ASP A 57 44.25 42.68 17.17
N GLU A 58 44.78 42.34 18.35
CA GLU A 58 44.23 42.71 19.66
C GLU A 58 44.20 44.24 19.83
N GLN A 59 43.06 44.83 20.23
CA GLN A 59 42.93 45.70 21.42
C GLN A 59 41.60 46.48 21.46
N VAL A 60 41.16 46.69 22.71
CA VAL A 60 40.29 47.73 23.27
C VAL A 60 38.91 47.27 23.75
N ALA A 61 38.79 47.32 25.08
CA ALA A 61 37.60 47.11 25.88
C ALA A 61 36.85 48.44 26.16
N ALA A 62 35.55 48.29 26.43
CA ALA A 62 34.61 49.19 27.13
C ALA A 62 34.18 50.50 26.45
N ASP A 63 32.90 50.60 26.09
CA ASP A 63 31.97 51.54 26.75
C ASP A 63 30.48 51.21 26.41
N GLN A 64 29.59 51.62 27.30
CA GLN A 64 28.14 51.44 27.26
C GLN A 64 27.43 52.37 26.26
N THR A 65 26.22 51.96 25.86
CA THR A 65 24.97 52.74 25.71
C THR A 65 24.23 52.59 24.38
N SER A 66 22.92 52.36 24.56
CA SER A 66 21.78 52.44 23.65
C SER A 66 21.94 53.23 22.34
N HIS A 67 21.51 52.66 21.22
CA HIS A 67 20.33 53.14 20.48
C HIS A 67 19.97 52.18 19.34
N GLU A 68 18.66 52.15 19.06
CA GLU A 68 17.93 51.34 18.11
C GLU A 68 18.46 51.38 16.67
N GLY A 69 18.26 50.28 15.94
CA GLY A 69 18.02 50.33 14.50
C GLY A 69 18.80 49.30 13.68
N HIS A 70 18.04 48.37 13.09
CA HIS A 70 18.39 47.51 11.95
C HIS A 70 19.18 46.22 12.24
N ASP A 71 18.46 45.21 12.74
CA ASP A 71 18.85 43.81 12.53
C ASP A 71 18.11 43.23 11.31
N VAL A 72 18.84 43.20 10.20
CA VAL A 72 18.54 42.37 9.02
C VAL A 72 19.10 40.98 9.29
N HIS A 73 18.44 40.21 10.15
CA HIS A 73 18.65 38.76 10.24
C HIS A 73 17.35 38.11 10.68
N GLY A 74 16.65 37.51 9.73
CA GLY A 74 15.52 36.63 10.00
C GLY A 74 16.02 35.42 10.80
N HIS A 75 15.86 35.49 12.12
CA HIS A 75 15.98 34.33 12.99
C HIS A 75 14.93 33.31 12.55
N ALA A 76 15.40 32.23 11.92
CA ALA A 76 14.64 31.01 11.80
C ALA A 76 14.24 30.57 13.21
N ASN A 77 12.94 30.54 13.48
CA ASN A 77 12.41 29.96 14.70
C ASN A 77 12.75 28.45 14.69
N PRO A 78 13.38 27.87 15.73
CA PRO A 78 13.69 26.43 15.78
C PRO A 78 12.45 25.52 15.91
N LEU A 79 11.25 26.09 15.78
CA LEU A 79 9.96 25.41 15.90
C LEU A 79 9.34 25.06 14.53
N ASP A 80 9.94 25.51 13.42
CA ASP A 80 9.43 25.29 12.05
C ASP A 80 10.11 24.09 11.33
N ASP A 81 10.41 23.01 12.05
CA ASP A 81 10.83 21.69 11.49
C ASP A 81 9.67 20.97 10.75
N ASP A 82 8.74 21.72 10.17
CA ASP A 82 7.38 21.28 9.84
C ASP A 82 7.14 20.99 8.34
N GLU A 83 7.98 21.50 7.44
CA GLU A 83 7.81 21.28 6.00
C GLU A 83 8.62 20.08 5.47
N ASP A 84 8.05 19.39 4.48
CA ASP A 84 8.79 18.49 3.61
C ASP A 84 10.04 19.24 3.11
N PRO A 85 11.26 18.68 3.20
CA PRO A 85 12.44 19.36 2.68
C PRO A 85 12.23 19.67 1.18
N LYS A 86 11.96 20.95 0.88
CA LYS A 86 11.75 21.41 -0.49
C LYS A 86 13.09 21.74 -1.14
N VAL A 87 13.19 21.47 -2.43
CA VAL A 87 14.30 21.87 -3.29
C VAL A 87 13.87 23.02 -4.20
N ALA A 88 14.77 23.93 -4.55
CA ALA A 88 14.43 25.07 -5.41
C ALA A 88 13.96 24.66 -6.81
N HIS A 89 14.46 23.53 -7.31
CA HIS A 89 14.03 22.90 -8.56
C HIS A 89 14.25 21.40 -8.49
N LEU A 90 13.35 20.63 -9.10
CA LEU A 90 13.53 19.20 -9.28
C LEU A 90 14.60 18.94 -10.34
N SER A 91 15.43 17.90 -10.13
CA SER A 91 16.32 17.42 -11.20
C SER A 91 15.48 16.88 -12.37
N PRO A 92 15.98 16.94 -13.62
CA PRO A 92 15.26 16.41 -14.77
C PRO A 92 14.88 14.93 -14.62
N GLY A 93 15.76 14.13 -13.99
CA GLY A 93 15.49 12.73 -13.68
C GLY A 93 14.38 12.53 -12.64
N ALA A 94 14.33 13.39 -11.60
CA ALA A 94 13.24 13.37 -10.63
C ALA A 94 11.91 13.75 -11.29
N TRP A 95 11.88 14.81 -12.08
CA TRP A 95 10.68 15.22 -12.82
C TRP A 95 10.18 14.11 -13.76
N ALA A 96 11.08 13.54 -14.58
CA ALA A 96 10.75 12.45 -15.50
C ALA A 96 10.21 11.20 -14.78
N SER A 97 10.68 10.91 -13.56
CA SER A 97 10.23 9.74 -12.79
C SER A 97 8.71 9.73 -12.54
N GLY A 98 8.12 10.89 -12.27
CA GLY A 98 6.69 11.03 -12.02
C GLY A 98 5.86 10.78 -13.28
N TYR A 99 6.25 11.38 -14.42
CA TYR A 99 5.55 11.19 -15.69
C TYR A 99 5.68 9.76 -16.22
N VAL A 100 6.84 9.12 -16.06
CA VAL A 100 7.04 7.72 -16.44
C VAL A 100 6.12 6.80 -15.63
N ALA A 101 6.04 7.01 -14.31
CA ALA A 101 5.13 6.25 -13.45
C ALA A 101 3.66 6.40 -13.92
N ILE A 102 3.22 7.64 -14.12
CA ILE A 102 1.85 7.96 -14.55
C ILE A 102 1.56 7.34 -15.91
N PHE A 103 2.46 7.45 -16.87
CA PHE A 103 2.27 6.91 -18.21
C PHE A 103 2.11 5.38 -18.19
N ILE A 104 3.01 4.69 -17.50
CA ILE A 104 2.95 3.22 -17.36
C ILE A 104 1.65 2.81 -16.65
N MET A 105 1.27 3.52 -15.59
CA MET A 105 0.03 3.26 -14.85
C MET A 105 -1.22 3.56 -15.69
N ALA A 106 -1.19 4.58 -16.55
CA ALA A 106 -2.28 4.94 -17.44
C ALA A 106 -2.55 3.83 -18.47
N LEU A 107 -1.49 3.26 -19.05
CA LEU A 107 -1.60 2.11 -19.95
C LEU A 107 -2.17 0.87 -19.24
N ALA A 108 -1.68 0.59 -18.02
CA ALA A 108 -2.19 -0.51 -17.20
C ALA A 108 -3.68 -0.32 -16.83
N CYS A 109 -4.07 0.91 -16.48
CA CYS A 109 -5.44 1.29 -16.18
C CYS A 109 -6.35 1.12 -17.41
N LEU A 110 -5.96 1.69 -18.55
CA LEU A 110 -6.71 1.55 -19.81
C LEU A 110 -6.90 0.07 -20.15
N TYR A 111 -5.84 -0.73 -20.06
CA TYR A 111 -5.92 -2.16 -20.34
C TYR A 111 -6.85 -2.89 -19.36
N SER A 112 -6.80 -2.56 -18.06
CA SER A 112 -7.71 -3.16 -17.09
C SER A 112 -9.19 -2.88 -17.38
N TRP A 113 -9.52 -1.66 -17.84
CA TRP A 113 -10.88 -1.30 -18.26
C TRP A 113 -11.31 -2.00 -19.53
N VAL A 114 -10.41 -2.17 -20.51
CA VAL A 114 -10.69 -2.96 -21.72
C VAL A 114 -11.01 -4.41 -21.36
N ILE A 115 -10.28 -5.01 -20.40
CA ILE A 115 -10.56 -6.37 -19.90
C ILE A 115 -11.96 -6.44 -19.24
N LEU A 116 -12.29 -5.48 -18.37
CA LEU A 116 -13.59 -5.43 -17.69
C LEU A 116 -14.74 -5.29 -18.70
N ILE A 117 -14.68 -4.30 -19.59
CA ILE A 117 -15.71 -4.08 -20.62
C ILE A 117 -15.80 -5.29 -21.55
N GLY A 118 -14.66 -5.88 -21.94
CA GLY A 118 -14.62 -7.10 -22.74
C GLY A 118 -15.34 -8.27 -22.06
N SER A 119 -15.12 -8.47 -20.76
CA SER A 119 -15.78 -9.52 -19.97
C SER A 119 -17.29 -9.29 -19.83
N ALA A 120 -17.72 -8.03 -19.71
CA ALA A 120 -19.14 -7.67 -19.62
C ALA A 120 -19.88 -7.84 -20.96
N LEU A 121 -19.25 -7.46 -22.08
CA LEU A 121 -19.83 -7.58 -23.41
C LEU A 121 -19.85 -9.02 -23.94
N ASN A 122 -18.86 -9.83 -23.56
CA ASN A 122 -18.75 -11.23 -23.98
C ASN A 122 -18.44 -12.15 -22.78
N PRO A 123 -19.43 -12.45 -21.93
CA PRO A 123 -19.21 -13.28 -20.73
C PRO A 123 -18.65 -14.66 -21.03
N SER A 124 -18.94 -15.22 -22.20
CA SER A 124 -18.44 -16.53 -22.64
C SER A 124 -16.95 -16.56 -22.95
N SER A 125 -16.29 -15.40 -23.06
CA SER A 125 -14.87 -15.31 -23.41
C SER A 125 -13.94 -15.54 -22.21
N LEU A 126 -14.45 -15.44 -20.98
CA LEU A 126 -13.72 -15.81 -19.78
C LEU A 126 -14.33 -17.09 -19.20
N PRO A 127 -13.56 -18.18 -19.06
CA PRO A 127 -14.05 -19.39 -18.42
C PRO A 127 -14.61 -19.10 -17.03
N SER A 128 -15.64 -19.83 -16.60
CA SER A 128 -16.21 -19.68 -15.24
C SER A 128 -15.20 -19.94 -14.14
N THR A 129 -14.20 -20.78 -14.40
CA THR A 129 -13.07 -21.07 -13.52
C THR A 129 -11.95 -20.03 -13.58
N GLY A 130 -12.08 -18.99 -14.41
CA GLY A 130 -11.01 -18.05 -14.70
C GLY A 130 -9.92 -18.60 -15.62
N LEU A 131 -8.92 -17.77 -15.88
CA LEU A 131 -7.76 -18.07 -16.72
C LEU A 131 -6.49 -18.13 -15.88
N ARG A 132 -5.72 -19.21 -16.04
CA ARG A 132 -4.35 -19.33 -15.51
C ARG A 132 -3.38 -18.62 -16.45
N LEU A 133 -2.49 -17.81 -15.88
CA LEU A 133 -1.56 -16.93 -16.58
C LEU A 133 -0.14 -17.21 -16.12
N GLY A 134 0.77 -17.34 -17.10
CA GLY A 134 2.17 -17.65 -16.83
C GLY A 134 2.37 -19.06 -16.25
N GLY A 135 3.52 -19.26 -15.63
CA GLY A 135 3.95 -20.51 -15.03
C GLY A 135 5.45 -20.46 -14.77
N TYR A 136 5.84 -20.33 -13.51
CA TYR A 136 7.24 -20.37 -13.10
C TYR A 136 7.48 -21.52 -12.13
N GLU A 137 8.43 -22.39 -12.46
CA GLU A 137 8.82 -23.46 -11.56
C GLU A 137 9.63 -22.87 -10.40
N TRP A 138 9.01 -22.84 -9.23
CA TRP A 138 9.70 -22.50 -8.00
C TRP A 138 10.67 -23.62 -7.68
N GLY A 139 11.96 -23.38 -7.95
CA GLY A 139 13.04 -24.34 -7.78
C GLY A 139 13.38 -24.67 -6.32
N VAL A 140 12.47 -25.33 -5.60
CA VAL A 140 12.78 -26.00 -4.33
C VAL A 140 13.12 -27.47 -4.64
N PRO A 141 14.36 -27.92 -4.36
CA PRO A 141 14.74 -29.32 -4.55
C PRO A 141 13.78 -30.27 -3.82
N GLY A 142 13.16 -31.20 -4.55
CA GLY A 142 12.24 -32.20 -4.00
C GLY A 142 10.76 -31.78 -3.91
N LEU A 143 10.42 -30.54 -4.27
CA LEU A 143 9.04 -30.03 -4.35
C LEU A 143 8.85 -29.25 -5.66
N PRO A 144 8.46 -29.89 -6.77
CA PRO A 144 8.16 -29.19 -8.02
C PRO A 144 6.89 -28.36 -7.83
N TYR A 145 7.05 -27.10 -7.41
CA TYR A 145 5.95 -26.18 -7.16
C TYR A 145 5.91 -25.12 -8.26
N GLN A 146 4.78 -25.04 -8.96
CA GLN A 146 4.60 -24.08 -10.06
C GLN A 146 3.81 -22.87 -9.57
N VAL A 147 4.35 -21.67 -9.80
CA VAL A 147 3.67 -20.41 -9.54
C VAL A 147 2.88 -20.00 -10.77
N TYR A 148 1.57 -19.86 -10.60
CA TYR A 148 0.66 -19.34 -11.59
C TYR A 148 -0.01 -18.06 -11.08
N PHE A 149 -0.36 -17.19 -12.02
CA PHE A 149 -1.26 -16.08 -11.79
C PHE A 149 -2.65 -16.44 -12.30
N HIS A 150 -3.67 -15.81 -11.73
CA HIS A 150 -5.05 -16.12 -12.05
C HIS A 150 -5.84 -14.85 -12.34
N LEU A 151 -6.67 -14.93 -13.38
CA LEU A 151 -7.59 -13.86 -13.75
C LEU A 151 -9.02 -14.42 -13.88
N ASP A 152 -9.89 -13.99 -12.99
CA ASP A 152 -11.33 -14.23 -13.04
C ASP A 152 -12.10 -12.91 -12.84
N HIS A 153 -13.43 -12.99 -12.77
CA HIS A 153 -14.28 -11.80 -12.60
C HIS A 153 -13.97 -11.02 -11.30
N LEU A 154 -13.62 -11.72 -10.22
CA LEU A 154 -13.26 -11.11 -8.94
C LEU A 154 -11.92 -10.34 -9.08
N ALA A 155 -10.92 -10.97 -9.68
CA ALA A 155 -9.63 -10.34 -9.94
C ALA A 155 -9.75 -9.16 -10.90
N ILE A 156 -10.58 -9.25 -11.95
CA ILE A 156 -10.81 -8.16 -12.91
C ILE A 156 -11.41 -6.94 -12.22
N ALA A 157 -12.46 -7.13 -11.41
CA ALA A 157 -13.09 -6.04 -10.67
C ALA A 157 -12.09 -5.33 -9.74
N MET A 158 -11.29 -6.11 -8.99
CA MET A 158 -10.31 -5.55 -8.08
C MET A 158 -9.13 -4.90 -8.82
N MET A 159 -8.69 -5.48 -9.94
CA MET A 159 -7.63 -4.93 -10.79
C MET A 159 -7.98 -3.53 -11.27
N VAL A 160 -9.22 -3.32 -11.76
CA VAL A 160 -9.70 -2.00 -12.21
C VAL A 160 -9.70 -0.98 -11.08
N VAL A 161 -10.13 -1.38 -9.87
CA VAL A 161 -10.09 -0.52 -8.69
C VAL A 161 -8.65 -0.08 -8.38
N VAL A 162 -7.73 -1.03 -8.32
CA VAL A 162 -6.32 -0.76 -7.97
C VAL A 162 -5.67 0.15 -9.00
N THR A 163 -5.77 -0.16 -10.30
CA THR A 163 -5.12 0.63 -11.36
C THR A 163 -5.73 2.03 -11.50
N THR A 164 -7.05 2.16 -11.36
CA THR A 164 -7.73 3.46 -11.49
C THR A 164 -7.38 4.39 -10.33
N ILE A 165 -7.49 3.91 -9.08
CA ILE A 165 -7.14 4.73 -7.92
C ILE A 165 -5.63 5.03 -7.90
N ALA A 166 -4.77 4.07 -8.27
CA ALA A 166 -3.34 4.31 -8.39
C ALA A 166 -3.03 5.43 -9.40
N LEU A 167 -3.66 5.42 -10.57
CA LEU A 167 -3.47 6.46 -11.58
C LEU A 167 -3.90 7.84 -11.05
N LEU A 168 -5.08 7.94 -10.45
CA LEU A 168 -5.59 9.20 -9.90
C LEU A 168 -4.69 9.74 -8.79
N VAL A 169 -4.23 8.87 -7.89
CA VAL A 169 -3.29 9.23 -6.82
C VAL A 169 -1.95 9.71 -7.40
N GLN A 170 -1.41 9.03 -8.42
CA GLN A 170 -0.16 9.44 -9.05
C GLN A 170 -0.29 10.80 -9.77
N ILE A 171 -1.41 11.05 -10.46
CA ILE A 171 -1.68 12.36 -11.08
C ILE A 171 -1.77 13.44 -10.00
N TYR A 172 -2.53 13.21 -8.94
CA TYR A 172 -2.68 14.14 -7.82
C TYR A 172 -1.32 14.45 -7.15
N SER A 173 -0.47 13.43 -7.04
CA SER A 173 0.85 13.54 -6.41
C SER A 173 1.81 14.47 -7.16
N GLN A 174 1.53 14.84 -8.42
CA GLN A 174 2.34 15.82 -9.16
C GLN A 174 2.32 17.18 -8.48
N GLY A 175 1.13 17.68 -8.14
CA GLY A 175 0.97 18.96 -7.45
C GLY A 175 1.31 18.84 -5.96
N TYR A 176 0.89 17.76 -5.31
CA TYR A 176 1.12 17.61 -3.86
C TYR A 176 2.60 17.49 -3.49
N MET A 177 3.41 16.84 -4.33
CA MET A 177 4.84 16.63 -4.09
C MET A 177 5.71 17.65 -4.84
N GLU A 178 5.14 18.74 -5.34
CA GLU A 178 5.89 19.74 -6.10
C GLU A 178 7.10 20.23 -5.29
N ASN A 179 8.27 20.21 -5.93
CA ASN A 179 9.54 20.62 -5.33
C ASN A 179 9.95 19.86 -4.06
N SER A 180 9.40 18.67 -3.79
CA SER A 180 9.86 17.79 -2.70
C SER A 180 11.24 17.19 -3.00
N ALA A 181 12.16 17.22 -2.03
CA ALA A 181 13.46 16.54 -2.15
C ALA A 181 13.33 15.01 -2.34
N GLY A 182 12.22 14.43 -1.87
CA GLY A 182 11.95 13.00 -1.94
C GLY A 182 11.16 12.56 -3.18
N TYR A 183 10.97 13.42 -4.19
CA TYR A 183 10.03 13.21 -5.30
C TYR A 183 10.18 11.84 -6.00
N ALA A 184 11.37 11.50 -6.49
CA ALA A 184 11.59 10.22 -7.18
C ALA A 184 11.39 8.99 -6.28
N ARG A 185 11.82 9.10 -5.01
CA ARG A 185 11.63 8.05 -3.99
C ARG A 185 10.14 7.83 -3.70
N PHE A 186 9.34 8.89 -3.73
CA PHE A 186 7.91 8.80 -3.52
C PHE A 186 7.21 8.01 -4.63
N TYR A 187 7.48 8.32 -5.90
CA TYR A 187 6.90 7.60 -7.04
C TYR A 187 7.39 6.16 -7.16
N SER A 188 8.63 5.86 -6.76
CA SER A 188 9.11 4.48 -6.70
C SER A 188 8.35 3.70 -5.63
N TYR A 189 8.20 4.22 -4.41
CA TYR A 189 7.46 3.55 -3.35
C TYR A 189 5.97 3.37 -3.68
N LEU A 190 5.32 4.36 -4.31
CA LEU A 190 3.96 4.21 -4.82
C LEU A 190 3.86 3.08 -5.85
N SER A 191 4.79 3.03 -6.79
CA SER A 191 4.82 1.98 -7.81
C SER A 191 5.01 0.59 -7.19
N LEU A 192 5.94 0.45 -6.23
CA LEU A 192 6.13 -0.79 -5.49
C LEU A 192 4.86 -1.21 -4.74
N PHE A 193 4.17 -0.26 -4.11
CA PHE A 193 2.94 -0.54 -3.37
C PHE A 193 1.80 -1.03 -4.28
N VAL A 194 1.64 -0.41 -5.46
CA VAL A 194 0.64 -0.84 -6.45
C VAL A 194 0.99 -2.22 -7.01
N PHE A 195 2.26 -2.49 -7.31
CA PHE A 195 2.73 -3.82 -7.71
C PHE A 195 2.39 -4.89 -6.66
N SER A 196 2.68 -4.59 -5.40
CA SER A 196 2.40 -5.48 -4.28
C SER A 196 0.91 -5.84 -4.19
N MET A 197 0.05 -4.84 -4.36
CA MET A 197 -1.39 -5.06 -4.35
C MET A 197 -1.86 -5.87 -5.56
N LEU A 198 -1.36 -5.59 -6.76
CA LEU A 198 -1.70 -6.38 -7.95
C LEU A 198 -1.22 -7.83 -7.82
N MET A 199 -0.10 -8.08 -7.13
CA MET A 199 0.33 -9.46 -6.86
C MET A 199 -0.71 -10.23 -6.03
N ILE A 200 -1.36 -9.59 -5.05
CA ILE A 200 -2.47 -10.19 -4.29
C ILE A 200 -3.67 -10.45 -5.21
N VAL A 201 -4.01 -9.49 -6.08
CA VAL A 201 -5.15 -9.60 -7.00
C VAL A 201 -4.99 -10.79 -7.95
N PHE A 202 -3.80 -10.95 -8.55
CA PHE A 202 -3.51 -12.01 -9.49
C PHE A 202 -3.17 -13.36 -8.84
N ALA A 203 -3.25 -13.47 -7.51
CA ALA A 203 -2.79 -14.67 -6.83
C ALA A 203 -3.74 -15.87 -7.04
N GLU A 204 -3.16 -16.99 -7.46
CA GLU A 204 -3.85 -18.28 -7.57
C GLU A 204 -3.75 -19.15 -6.30
N ASN A 205 -2.80 -18.83 -5.44
CA ASN A 205 -2.45 -19.65 -4.29
C ASN A 205 -2.03 -18.80 -3.10
N PHE A 206 -2.06 -19.40 -1.91
CA PHE A 206 -1.70 -18.72 -0.66
C PHE A 206 -0.26 -18.21 -0.65
N LEU A 207 0.69 -18.86 -1.34
CA LEU A 207 2.08 -18.43 -1.37
C LEU A 207 2.22 -17.08 -2.10
N VAL A 208 1.60 -16.92 -3.26
CA VAL A 208 1.61 -15.66 -4.02
C VAL A 208 0.86 -14.56 -3.26
N ILE A 209 -0.31 -14.87 -2.66
CA ILE A 209 -0.98 -13.90 -1.78
C ILE A 209 -0.02 -13.46 -0.68
N PHE A 210 0.62 -14.40 0.03
CA PHE A 210 1.49 -14.07 1.15
C PHE A 210 2.70 -13.20 0.75
N ILE A 211 3.31 -13.46 -0.40
CA ILE A 211 4.40 -12.59 -0.91
C ILE A 211 3.87 -11.17 -1.19
N GLY A 212 2.74 -11.04 -1.87
CA GLY A 212 2.12 -9.73 -2.11
C GLY A 212 1.70 -9.05 -0.80
N TRP A 213 1.21 -9.83 0.16
CA TRP A 213 0.78 -9.41 1.49
C TRP A 213 1.90 -8.75 2.30
N GLU A 214 3.06 -9.41 2.29
CA GLU A 214 4.29 -8.95 2.90
C GLU A 214 4.83 -7.71 2.22
N LEU A 215 4.84 -7.71 0.88
CA LEU A 215 5.31 -6.58 0.09
C LEU A 215 4.43 -5.34 0.27
N VAL A 216 3.11 -5.50 0.38
CA VAL A 216 2.15 -4.44 0.74
C VAL A 216 2.49 -3.89 2.14
N GLY A 217 2.81 -4.76 3.10
CA GLY A 217 3.22 -4.33 4.45
C GLY A 217 4.52 -3.52 4.43
N LEU A 218 5.54 -4.01 3.73
CA LEU A 218 6.83 -3.32 3.59
C LEU A 218 6.68 -1.96 2.90
N SER A 219 6.00 -1.93 1.76
CA SER A 219 5.83 -0.67 1.00
C SER A 219 4.92 0.32 1.75
N SER A 220 3.92 -0.14 2.51
CA SER A 220 3.17 0.75 3.41
C SER A 220 4.04 1.34 4.53
N TYR A 221 4.97 0.56 5.10
CA TYR A 221 5.90 1.03 6.11
C TYR A 221 6.77 2.17 5.55
N LEU A 222 7.30 1.98 4.33
CA LEU A 222 8.11 2.99 3.64
C LEU A 222 7.33 4.27 3.31
N LEU A 223 6.05 4.15 2.95
CA LEU A 223 5.19 5.27 2.58
C LEU A 223 4.63 6.04 3.80
N ILE A 224 4.23 5.35 4.87
CA ILE A 224 3.81 5.99 6.12
C ILE A 224 5.00 6.73 6.75
N GLY A 225 6.16 6.08 6.80
CA GLY A 225 7.40 6.64 7.32
C GLY A 225 8.16 7.54 6.34
N PHE A 226 7.53 8.04 5.28
CA PHE A 226 8.22 8.76 4.21
C PHE A 226 8.99 9.99 4.74
N TRP A 227 8.40 10.71 5.68
CA TRP A 227 9.02 11.83 6.39
C TRP A 227 9.53 11.40 7.77
N ILE A 228 10.46 10.45 7.79
CA ILE A 228 10.95 9.80 9.02
C ILE A 228 11.53 10.78 10.07
N ASN A 229 12.03 11.94 9.64
CA ASN A 229 12.64 12.94 10.51
C ASN A 229 11.62 13.89 11.17
N LYS A 230 10.33 13.86 10.80
CA LYS A 230 9.32 14.71 11.43
C LYS A 230 9.08 14.29 12.88
N ARG A 231 8.97 15.28 13.77
CA ARG A 231 8.73 15.07 15.20
C ARG A 231 7.25 14.76 15.46
N ALA A 232 6.99 14.08 16.57
CA ALA A 232 5.62 13.84 17.04
C ALA A 232 4.95 15.15 17.49
N LYS A 233 3.62 15.24 17.41
CA LYS A 233 2.82 16.37 17.92
C LYS A 233 1.87 15.87 19.04
N PRO A 234 2.34 15.77 20.30
CA PRO A 234 1.57 15.19 21.40
C PRO A 234 0.28 15.96 21.71
N ALA A 235 0.29 17.28 21.54
CA ALA A 235 -0.89 18.13 21.75
C ALA A 235 -2.07 17.78 20.83
N GLU A 236 -1.78 17.25 19.64
CA GLU A 236 -2.77 16.83 18.63
C GLU A 236 -2.99 15.31 18.64
N GLN A 237 -2.40 14.57 19.59
CA GLN A 237 -2.41 13.10 19.63
C GLN A 237 -1.83 12.45 18.36
N ARG A 238 -0.83 13.09 17.77
CA ARG A 238 -0.19 12.68 16.51
C ARG A 238 1.19 12.07 16.77
N PRO A 239 1.38 10.77 16.47
CA PRO A 239 2.69 10.14 16.57
C PRO A 239 3.68 10.71 15.55
N SER A 240 4.97 10.40 15.66
CA SER A 240 5.90 10.68 14.58
C SER A 240 5.67 9.71 13.41
N PRO A 241 5.95 10.08 12.15
CA PRO A 241 5.83 9.16 11.02
C PRO A 241 6.63 7.86 11.21
N ALA A 242 7.79 7.95 11.88
CA ALA A 242 8.61 6.78 12.21
C ALA A 242 7.88 5.81 13.16
N SER A 243 7.31 6.30 14.26
CA SER A 243 6.60 5.44 15.21
C SER A 243 5.27 4.94 14.64
N ALA A 244 4.58 5.76 13.84
CA ALA A 244 3.38 5.36 13.11
C ALA A 244 3.65 4.22 12.12
N ALA A 245 4.74 4.31 11.36
CA ALA A 245 5.14 3.26 10.42
C ALA A 245 5.46 1.95 11.15
N VAL A 246 6.22 2.00 12.24
CA VAL A 246 6.53 0.82 13.06
C VAL A 246 5.26 0.22 13.67
N GLN A 247 4.36 1.06 14.22
CA GLN A 247 3.09 0.58 14.77
C GLN A 247 2.26 -0.14 13.70
N ALA A 248 2.14 0.44 12.50
CA ALA A 248 1.48 -0.22 11.39
C ALA A 248 2.13 -1.54 11.01
N PHE A 249 3.45 -1.57 10.86
CA PHE A 249 4.16 -2.79 10.50
C PHE A 249 3.95 -3.91 11.54
N VAL A 250 4.08 -3.60 12.83
CA VAL A 250 3.92 -4.57 13.93
C VAL A 250 2.48 -5.05 14.05
N MET A 251 1.48 -4.17 14.00
CA MET A 251 0.08 -4.57 14.12
C MET A 251 -0.37 -5.49 12.98
N ASN A 252 0.10 -5.21 11.75
CA ASN A 252 -0.15 -6.09 10.63
C ASN A 252 0.54 -7.45 10.82
N ARG A 253 1.78 -7.44 11.32
CA ARG A 253 2.55 -8.67 11.57
C ARG A 253 1.87 -9.61 12.57
N ILE A 254 1.21 -9.06 13.58
CA ILE A 254 0.44 -9.85 14.55
C ILE A 254 -0.70 -10.62 13.84
N GLY A 255 -1.40 -9.97 12.91
CA GLY A 255 -2.40 -10.64 12.06
C GLY A 255 -1.78 -11.70 11.15
N ASP A 256 -0.60 -11.40 10.61
CA ASP A 256 0.14 -12.29 9.69
C ASP A 256 0.57 -13.60 10.37
N VAL A 257 0.81 -13.61 11.69
CA VAL A 257 1.07 -14.85 12.46
C VAL A 257 -0.15 -15.78 12.42
N GLY A 258 -1.36 -15.24 12.55
CA GLY A 258 -2.58 -16.03 12.37
C GLY A 258 -2.71 -16.52 10.92
N PHE A 259 -2.47 -15.62 9.96
CA PHE A 259 -2.59 -15.93 8.55
C PHE A 259 -1.69 -17.10 8.12
N ILE A 260 -0.40 -17.05 8.47
CA ILE A 260 0.56 -18.11 8.15
C ILE A 260 0.20 -19.42 8.87
N SER A 261 -0.27 -19.34 10.12
CA SER A 261 -0.69 -20.54 10.86
C SER A 261 -1.86 -21.25 10.18
N GLY A 262 -2.86 -20.49 9.71
CA GLY A 262 -3.99 -21.03 8.95
C GLY A 262 -3.56 -21.66 7.61
N ILE A 263 -2.67 -20.97 6.87
CA ILE A 263 -2.09 -21.50 5.63
C ILE A 263 -1.35 -22.82 5.90
N MET A 264 -0.56 -22.91 6.96
CA MET A 264 0.22 -24.10 7.30
C MET A 264 -0.67 -25.29 7.67
N ILE A 265 -1.80 -25.06 8.37
CA ILE A 265 -2.78 -26.11 8.63
C ILE A 265 -3.36 -26.62 7.31
N LEU A 266 -3.83 -25.73 6.43
CA LEU A 266 -4.37 -26.14 5.12
C LEU A 266 -3.34 -26.93 4.30
N PHE A 267 -2.08 -26.49 4.30
CA PHE A 267 -1.00 -27.15 3.59
C PHE A 267 -0.70 -28.54 4.16
N ALA A 268 -0.71 -28.71 5.49
CA ALA A 268 -0.44 -30.00 6.12
C ALA A 268 -1.41 -31.10 5.66
N TYR A 269 -2.68 -30.75 5.45
CA TYR A 269 -3.72 -31.68 4.99
C TYR A 269 -3.80 -31.80 3.46
N THR A 270 -3.71 -30.68 2.73
CA THR A 270 -3.95 -30.68 1.28
C THR A 270 -2.70 -30.85 0.44
N ARG A 271 -1.50 -30.61 1.02
CA ARG A 271 -0.19 -30.64 0.37
C ARG A 271 -0.05 -29.71 -0.83
N THR A 272 -0.80 -28.61 -0.82
CA THR A 272 -0.78 -27.59 -1.87
C THR A 272 -1.18 -26.24 -1.28
N PHE A 273 -0.84 -25.15 -1.97
CA PHE A 273 -1.29 -23.80 -1.65
C PHE A 273 -2.35 -23.27 -2.64
N ASP A 274 -2.64 -24.02 -3.70
CA ASP A 274 -3.59 -23.65 -4.78
C ASP A 274 -5.04 -23.63 -4.29
N PHE A 275 -5.74 -22.50 -4.47
CA PHE A 275 -7.07 -22.31 -3.89
C PHE A 275 -8.09 -23.35 -4.38
N ALA A 276 -8.13 -23.60 -5.69
CA ALA A 276 -9.08 -24.53 -6.29
C ALA A 276 -8.84 -25.97 -5.81
N THR A 277 -7.57 -26.38 -5.77
CA THR A 277 -7.17 -27.70 -5.29
C THR A 277 -7.45 -27.86 -3.80
N ILE A 278 -7.19 -26.83 -2.98
CA ILE A 278 -7.55 -26.82 -1.56
C ILE A 278 -9.06 -27.01 -1.42
N ALA A 279 -9.88 -26.17 -2.07
CA ALA A 279 -11.34 -26.26 -1.98
C ALA A 279 -11.87 -27.67 -2.33
N SER A 280 -11.26 -28.35 -3.30
CA SER A 280 -11.62 -29.73 -3.67
C SER A 280 -11.20 -30.81 -2.66
N ARG A 281 -10.10 -30.59 -1.92
CA ARG A 281 -9.50 -31.59 -1.00
C ARG A 281 -9.96 -31.44 0.45
N VAL A 282 -10.36 -30.24 0.86
CA VAL A 282 -10.72 -29.96 2.26
C VAL A 282 -12.04 -30.59 2.70
N GLY A 283 -12.85 -31.10 1.76
CA GLY A 283 -14.14 -31.75 2.08
C GLY A 283 -14.03 -33.00 2.98
N THR A 284 -12.85 -33.62 3.05
CA THR A 284 -12.58 -34.77 3.92
C THR A 284 -11.91 -34.39 5.25
N MET A 285 -11.62 -33.11 5.46
CA MET A 285 -11.06 -32.64 6.74
C MET A 285 -12.13 -32.62 7.82
N ASP A 286 -11.69 -32.75 9.08
CA ASP A 286 -12.55 -32.44 10.21
C ASP A 286 -13.02 -30.96 10.11
N LYS A 287 -14.33 -30.74 10.24
CA LYS A 287 -14.93 -29.42 10.05
C LYS A 287 -14.45 -28.40 11.09
N ALA A 288 -14.18 -28.82 12.32
CA ALA A 288 -13.68 -27.92 13.35
C ALA A 288 -12.24 -27.48 13.05
N VAL A 289 -11.40 -28.40 12.56
CA VAL A 289 -10.04 -28.08 12.09
C VAL A 289 -10.07 -27.13 10.90
N LEU A 290 -10.91 -27.39 9.90
CA LEU A 290 -11.03 -26.53 8.72
C LEU A 290 -11.56 -25.13 9.08
N THR A 291 -12.59 -25.06 9.93
CA THR A 291 -13.12 -23.79 10.45
C THR A 291 -12.04 -23.00 11.21
N THR A 292 -11.26 -23.68 12.06
CA THR A 292 -10.15 -23.06 12.79
C THR A 292 -9.08 -22.53 11.84
N ALA A 293 -8.71 -23.29 10.81
CA ALA A 293 -7.76 -22.86 9.78
C ALA A 293 -8.25 -21.61 9.06
N MET A 294 -9.54 -21.56 8.69
CA MET A 294 -10.11 -20.40 8.00
C MET A 294 -10.26 -19.17 8.91
N ILE A 295 -10.54 -19.34 10.20
CA ILE A 295 -10.52 -18.24 11.18
C ILE A 295 -9.09 -17.70 11.33
N LEU A 296 -8.09 -18.58 11.39
CA LEU A 296 -6.68 -18.17 11.42
C LEU A 296 -6.27 -17.43 10.14
N VAL A 297 -6.71 -17.90 8.97
CA VAL A 297 -6.55 -17.15 7.70
C VAL A 297 -7.20 -15.76 7.80
N PHE A 298 -8.40 -15.67 8.37
CA PHE A 298 -9.10 -14.40 8.61
C PHE A 298 -8.36 -13.46 9.57
N CYS A 299 -7.56 -13.95 10.52
CA CYS A 299 -6.72 -13.10 11.36
C CYS A 299 -5.76 -12.21 10.54
N GLY A 300 -5.31 -12.67 9.37
CA GLY A 300 -4.58 -11.82 8.43
C GLY A 300 -5.42 -10.63 7.98
N ALA A 301 -6.65 -10.88 7.53
CA ALA A 301 -7.59 -9.83 7.14
C ALA A 301 -7.91 -8.86 8.29
N ILE A 302 -8.01 -9.37 9.53
CA ILE A 302 -8.19 -8.52 10.72
C ILE A 302 -7.06 -7.49 10.83
N GLY A 303 -5.80 -7.92 10.65
CA GLY A 303 -4.64 -7.03 10.66
C GLY A 303 -4.67 -6.00 9.52
N LYS A 304 -4.66 -6.47 8.27
CA LYS A 304 -4.54 -5.60 7.08
C LYS A 304 -5.73 -4.68 6.85
N SER A 305 -6.94 -5.10 7.21
CA SER A 305 -8.15 -4.30 7.07
C SER A 305 -8.50 -3.53 8.35
N ALA A 306 -7.58 -3.46 9.32
CA ALA A 306 -7.74 -2.71 10.56
C ALA A 306 -9.05 -3.04 11.29
N GLN A 307 -9.41 -4.32 11.33
CA GLN A 307 -10.60 -4.77 12.06
C GLN A 307 -10.30 -4.87 13.55
N PHE A 308 -11.34 -4.85 14.37
CA PHE A 308 -11.19 -5.14 15.79
C PHE A 308 -10.56 -6.54 15.99
N PRO A 309 -9.51 -6.68 16.83
CA PRO A 309 -8.92 -5.67 17.72
C PRO A 309 -7.71 -4.91 17.14
N LEU A 310 -7.20 -5.26 15.96
CA LEU A 310 -5.97 -4.73 15.36
C LEU A 310 -6.17 -3.43 14.54
N HIS A 311 -7.09 -2.56 14.96
CA HIS A 311 -7.50 -1.37 14.19
C HIS A 311 -6.63 -0.13 14.45
N THR A 312 -5.86 -0.11 15.54
CA THR A 312 -5.22 1.11 16.08
C THR A 312 -4.13 1.70 15.20
N TRP A 313 -3.60 0.93 14.24
CA TRP A 313 -2.55 1.41 13.37
C TRP A 313 -3.05 2.34 12.26
N LEU A 314 -4.30 2.17 11.81
CA LEU A 314 -4.80 2.87 10.63
C LEU A 314 -4.99 4.39 10.88
N PRO A 315 -5.49 4.85 12.05
CA PRO A 315 -5.49 6.26 12.37
C PRO A 315 -4.07 6.86 12.49
N SER A 316 -3.12 6.11 13.05
CA SER A 316 -1.72 6.55 13.14
C SER A 316 -1.05 6.65 11.76
N ALA A 317 -1.47 5.84 10.79
CA ALA A 317 -0.95 5.88 9.42
C ALA A 317 -1.26 7.20 8.68
N MET A 318 -2.08 8.09 9.26
CA MET A 318 -2.38 9.43 8.72
C MET A 318 -1.22 10.41 8.77
N GLU A 319 -0.12 10.05 9.42
CA GLU A 319 1.14 10.82 9.38
C GLU A 319 1.87 10.73 8.02
N GLY A 320 1.52 9.76 7.18
CA GLY A 320 2.01 9.68 5.81
C GLY A 320 1.45 10.80 4.91
N PRO A 321 2.08 11.07 3.75
CA PRO A 321 1.58 12.02 2.75
C PRO A 321 0.12 11.74 2.37
N THR A 322 -0.69 12.77 2.15
CA THR A 322 -2.12 12.57 1.84
C THR A 322 -2.40 11.66 0.62
N PRO A 323 -1.62 11.70 -0.48
CA PRO A 323 -1.84 10.76 -1.59
C PRO A 323 -1.64 9.29 -1.17
N VAL A 324 -0.75 9.03 -0.19
CA VAL A 324 -0.56 7.70 0.40
C VAL A 324 -1.78 7.28 1.19
N SER A 325 -2.34 8.18 2.01
CA SER A 325 -3.58 7.91 2.76
C SER A 325 -4.72 7.54 1.80
N ALA A 326 -4.88 8.28 0.70
CA ALA A 326 -5.88 7.95 -0.33
C ALA A 326 -5.69 6.54 -0.88
N LEU A 327 -4.47 6.16 -1.26
CA LEU A 327 -4.20 4.85 -1.85
C LEU A 327 -4.39 3.69 -0.85
N ILE A 328 -3.79 3.81 0.35
CA ILE A 328 -3.87 2.79 1.43
C ILE A 328 -5.33 2.52 1.82
N HIS A 329 -6.15 3.57 1.92
CA HIS A 329 -7.51 3.48 2.47
C HIS A 329 -8.58 3.15 1.44
N ALA A 330 -8.36 3.50 0.17
CA ALA A 330 -9.36 3.30 -0.87
C ALA A 330 -9.26 1.93 -1.53
N ALA A 331 -8.06 1.57 -2.02
CA ALA A 331 -7.94 0.54 -3.05
C ALA A 331 -6.93 -0.58 -2.75
N THR A 332 -6.04 -0.42 -1.77
CA THR A 332 -4.92 -1.36 -1.60
C THR A 332 -4.97 -2.10 -0.27
N MET A 333 -4.19 -1.65 0.71
CA MET A 333 -3.84 -2.43 1.90
C MET A 333 -5.08 -2.89 2.69
N VAL A 334 -6.00 -1.97 2.94
CA VAL A 334 -7.20 -2.30 3.71
C VAL A 334 -8.21 -3.10 2.89
N ALA A 335 -8.19 -2.97 1.57
CA ALA A 335 -9.01 -3.76 0.65
C ALA A 335 -8.47 -5.19 0.48
N ALA A 336 -7.17 -5.42 0.68
CA ALA A 336 -6.54 -6.74 0.55
C ALA A 336 -7.15 -7.80 1.47
N GLY A 337 -7.53 -7.44 2.71
CA GLY A 337 -8.20 -8.35 3.63
C GLY A 337 -9.59 -8.77 3.16
N VAL A 338 -10.39 -7.83 2.70
CA VAL A 338 -11.72 -8.11 2.12
C VAL A 338 -11.58 -8.98 0.87
N TYR A 339 -10.64 -8.64 -0.02
CA TYR A 339 -10.35 -9.41 -1.23
C TYR A 339 -9.88 -10.84 -0.92
N MET A 340 -9.00 -11.03 0.06
CA MET A 340 -8.52 -12.36 0.45
C MET A 340 -9.66 -13.25 0.98
N VAL A 341 -10.56 -12.70 1.81
CA VAL A 341 -11.75 -13.44 2.28
C VAL A 341 -12.68 -13.76 1.10
N ALA A 342 -12.87 -12.82 0.17
CA ALA A 342 -13.65 -13.07 -1.04
C ALA A 342 -13.03 -14.16 -1.93
N ARG A 343 -11.70 -14.17 -2.08
CA ARG A 343 -10.94 -15.14 -2.89
C ARG A 343 -10.98 -16.54 -2.28
N THR A 344 -10.92 -16.62 -0.95
CA THR A 344 -10.96 -17.88 -0.20
C THR A 344 -12.37 -18.30 0.21
N TYR A 345 -13.39 -17.57 -0.24
CA TYR A 345 -14.81 -17.84 0.05
C TYR A 345 -15.23 -19.29 -0.25
N PRO A 346 -14.81 -19.95 -1.36
CA PRO A 346 -15.15 -21.35 -1.59
C PRO A 346 -14.63 -22.30 -0.50
N ILE A 347 -13.49 -21.97 0.12
CA ILE A 347 -12.92 -22.78 1.20
C ILE A 347 -13.71 -22.56 2.51
N PHE A 348 -14.10 -21.30 2.80
CA PHE A 348 -15.02 -21.00 3.90
C PHE A 348 -16.37 -21.72 3.75
N ALA A 349 -16.92 -21.77 2.52
CA ALA A 349 -18.18 -22.45 2.23
C ALA A 349 -18.14 -23.95 2.58
N VAL A 350 -17.00 -24.62 2.38
CA VAL A 350 -16.82 -26.03 2.78
C VAL A 350 -16.64 -26.17 4.30
N ALA A 351 -15.98 -25.22 4.96
CA ALA A 351 -15.77 -25.23 6.41
C ALA A 351 -17.09 -25.25 7.20
N GLY A 352 -18.08 -24.49 6.73
CA GLY A 352 -19.38 -24.34 7.35
C GLY A 352 -19.68 -22.90 7.77
N PRO A 353 -20.89 -22.64 8.30
CA PRO A 353 -21.38 -21.29 8.56
C PRO A 353 -20.59 -20.56 9.67
N GLN A 354 -19.95 -21.29 10.60
CA GLN A 354 -19.29 -20.70 11.77
C GLN A 354 -18.13 -19.76 11.40
N GLY A 355 -17.37 -20.10 10.35
CA GLY A 355 -16.28 -19.22 9.88
C GLY A 355 -16.83 -17.88 9.39
N PHE A 356 -17.94 -17.90 8.64
CA PHE A 356 -18.61 -16.70 8.15
C PHE A 356 -19.28 -15.90 9.28
N GLU A 357 -19.82 -16.58 10.29
CA GLU A 357 -20.38 -15.94 11.49
C GLU A 357 -19.34 -15.09 12.22
N VAL A 358 -18.12 -15.62 12.38
CA VAL A 358 -17.00 -14.86 12.96
C VAL A 358 -16.66 -13.63 12.12
N VAL A 359 -16.60 -13.78 10.80
CA VAL A 359 -16.36 -12.66 9.87
C VAL A 359 -17.44 -11.58 10.03
N ALA A 360 -18.71 -11.98 10.11
CA ALA A 360 -19.83 -11.06 10.28
C ALA A 360 -19.77 -10.31 11.62
N TRP A 361 -19.52 -11.00 12.72
CA TRP A 361 -19.47 -10.37 14.05
C TRP A 361 -18.29 -9.42 14.20
N ILE A 362 -17.10 -9.81 13.74
CA ILE A 362 -15.92 -8.93 13.77
C ILE A 362 -16.17 -7.68 12.91
N GLY A 363 -16.78 -7.86 11.73
CA GLY A 363 -17.18 -6.74 10.88
C GLY A 363 -18.19 -5.82 11.55
N ALA A 364 -19.22 -6.37 12.20
CA ALA A 364 -20.28 -5.60 12.86
C ALA A 364 -19.75 -4.79 14.06
N ILE A 365 -18.93 -5.42 14.90
CA ILE A 365 -18.26 -4.76 16.02
C ILE A 365 -17.39 -3.62 15.49
N THR A 366 -16.58 -3.88 14.47
CA THR A 366 -15.71 -2.88 13.85
C THR A 366 -16.50 -1.71 13.26
N ALA A 367 -17.60 -2.00 12.56
CA ALA A 367 -18.47 -1.00 11.93
C ALA A 367 -19.04 -0.02 12.95
N ALA A 368 -19.63 -0.54 14.03
CA ALA A 368 -20.23 0.26 15.09
C ALA A 368 -19.19 1.02 15.92
N PHE A 369 -18.13 0.33 16.34
CA PHE A 369 -17.07 0.90 17.19
C PHE A 369 -16.30 2.02 16.49
N ALA A 370 -15.93 1.85 15.22
CA ALA A 370 -15.20 2.88 14.50
C ALA A 370 -16.07 4.10 14.17
N ALA A 371 -17.37 3.89 13.93
CA ALA A 371 -18.30 4.98 13.68
C ALA A 371 -18.46 5.90 14.89
N THR A 372 -18.57 5.35 16.10
CA THR A 372 -18.69 6.16 17.34
C THR A 372 -17.42 6.95 17.63
N ILE A 373 -16.24 6.38 17.37
CA ILE A 373 -14.96 7.11 17.52
C ILE A 373 -14.84 8.23 16.50
N ALA A 374 -15.26 8.02 15.25
CA ALA A 374 -15.21 9.03 14.19
C ALA A 374 -15.96 10.32 14.56
N LEU A 375 -17.09 10.20 15.27
CA LEU A 375 -17.93 11.34 15.69
C LEU A 375 -17.23 12.31 16.67
N VAL A 376 -16.20 11.83 17.36
CA VAL A 376 -15.47 12.62 18.39
C VAL A 376 -14.02 12.92 17.98
N GLN A 377 -13.62 12.60 16.75
CA GLN A 377 -12.31 13.01 16.23
C GLN A 377 -12.34 14.48 15.79
N SER A 378 -11.31 15.23 16.17
CA SER A 378 -11.10 16.63 15.76
C SER A 378 -10.28 16.77 14.47
N ASP A 379 -9.43 15.79 14.15
CA ASP A 379 -8.59 15.77 12.96
C ASP A 379 -9.32 15.13 11.77
N PHE A 380 -9.37 15.83 10.64
CA PHE A 380 -10.13 15.40 9.46
C PHE A 380 -9.60 14.09 8.84
N LYS A 381 -8.27 13.91 8.77
CA LYS A 381 -7.67 12.66 8.24
C LYS A 381 -8.02 11.47 9.13
N ARG A 382 -8.04 11.65 10.46
CA ARG A 382 -8.45 10.61 11.42
C ARG A 382 -9.94 10.31 11.36
N VAL A 383 -10.80 11.31 11.18
CA VAL A 383 -12.24 11.09 10.90
C VAL A 383 -12.39 10.18 9.67
N LEU A 384 -11.67 10.49 8.58
CA LEU A 384 -11.71 9.68 7.36
C LEU A 384 -11.13 8.27 7.55
N ALA A 385 -10.09 8.12 8.38
CA ALA A 385 -9.50 6.83 8.74
C ALA A 385 -10.50 5.96 9.52
N PHE A 386 -11.13 6.47 10.58
CA PHE A 386 -12.16 5.72 11.31
C PHE A 386 -13.39 5.43 10.48
N SER A 387 -13.80 6.37 9.62
CA SER A 387 -14.84 6.10 8.63
C SER A 387 -14.44 4.96 7.69
N THR A 388 -13.17 4.84 7.30
CA THR A 388 -12.67 3.70 6.50
C THR A 388 -12.76 2.38 7.26
N ILE A 389 -12.31 2.35 8.52
CA ILE A 389 -12.41 1.17 9.41
C ILE A 389 -13.86 0.70 9.48
N SER A 390 -14.80 1.64 9.68
CA SER A 390 -16.22 1.34 9.76
C SER A 390 -16.77 0.76 8.44
N GLN A 391 -16.42 1.36 7.30
CA GLN A 391 -16.88 0.91 5.98
C GLN A 391 -16.34 -0.48 5.60
N LEU A 392 -15.10 -0.80 5.98
CA LEU A 392 -14.56 -2.16 5.82
C LEU A 392 -15.29 -3.16 6.71
N GLY A 393 -15.67 -2.75 7.93
CA GLY A 393 -16.54 -3.53 8.80
C GLY A 393 -17.84 -3.93 8.10
N TYR A 394 -18.49 -2.98 7.40
CA TYR A 394 -19.67 -3.27 6.57
C TYR A 394 -19.39 -4.27 5.44
N MET A 395 -18.22 -4.21 4.80
CA MET A 395 -17.84 -5.19 3.76
C MET A 395 -17.72 -6.60 4.34
N PHE A 396 -17.09 -6.75 5.51
CA PHE A 396 -17.01 -8.04 6.21
C PHE A 396 -18.38 -8.53 6.69
N VAL A 397 -19.25 -7.65 7.19
CA VAL A 397 -20.65 -8.01 7.48
C VAL A 397 -21.33 -8.54 6.22
N GLY A 398 -21.19 -7.86 5.07
CA GLY A 398 -21.78 -8.29 3.81
C GLY A 398 -21.32 -9.68 3.38
N ILE A 399 -20.01 -9.95 3.43
CA ILE A 399 -19.46 -11.27 3.06
C ILE A 399 -19.86 -12.33 4.09
N GLY A 400 -19.75 -12.01 5.38
CA GLY A 400 -20.05 -12.93 6.48
C GLY A 400 -21.53 -13.32 6.52
N VAL A 401 -22.45 -12.37 6.43
CA VAL A 401 -23.90 -12.67 6.43
C VAL A 401 -24.30 -13.45 5.19
N ALA A 402 -23.76 -13.12 4.01
CA ALA A 402 -24.02 -13.88 2.79
C ALA A 402 -23.59 -15.35 2.96
N GLY A 403 -22.35 -15.62 3.36
CA GLY A 403 -21.84 -16.98 3.54
C GLY A 403 -22.45 -17.73 4.73
N PHE A 404 -22.82 -17.04 5.81
CA PHE A 404 -23.49 -17.64 6.96
C PHE A 404 -24.92 -18.09 6.62
N THR A 405 -25.64 -17.28 5.81
CA THR A 405 -27.04 -17.55 5.47
C THR A 405 -27.16 -18.55 4.33
N ASP A 406 -26.43 -18.31 3.24
CA ASP A 406 -26.41 -19.17 2.06
C ASP A 406 -25.06 -19.01 1.34
N PRO A 407 -24.15 -19.99 1.47
CA PRO A 407 -22.85 -19.97 0.80
C PRO A 407 -22.91 -19.86 -0.73
N THR A 408 -24.07 -20.06 -1.38
CA THR A 408 -24.18 -19.91 -2.83
C THR A 408 -24.26 -18.43 -3.27
N LEU A 409 -24.55 -17.50 -2.35
CA LEU A 409 -24.63 -16.06 -2.63
C LEU A 409 -23.26 -15.47 -2.99
N GLY A 410 -22.17 -16.07 -2.53
CA GLY A 410 -20.81 -15.62 -2.81
C GLY A 410 -20.44 -14.31 -2.09
N PRO A 411 -19.25 -13.75 -2.39
CA PRO A 411 -18.74 -12.55 -1.73
C PRO A 411 -19.23 -11.23 -2.35
N GLY A 412 -20.18 -11.28 -3.30
CA GLY A 412 -20.55 -10.16 -4.16
C GLY A 412 -21.00 -8.91 -3.42
N VAL A 413 -21.74 -9.06 -2.31
CA VAL A 413 -22.26 -7.92 -1.52
C VAL A 413 -21.13 -7.06 -0.95
N GLY A 414 -20.13 -7.68 -0.30
CA GLY A 414 -18.99 -6.95 0.25
C GLY A 414 -18.07 -6.41 -0.83
N MET A 415 -17.86 -7.16 -1.91
CA MET A 415 -17.02 -6.72 -3.03
C MET A 415 -17.62 -5.55 -3.82
N PHE A 416 -18.95 -5.51 -3.96
CA PHE A 416 -19.64 -4.37 -4.58
C PHE A 416 -19.48 -3.10 -3.75
N HIS A 417 -19.62 -3.20 -2.43
CA HIS A 417 -19.38 -2.06 -1.54
C HIS A 417 -17.91 -1.63 -1.54
N LEU A 418 -16.97 -2.57 -1.62
CA LEU A 418 -15.54 -2.26 -1.79
C LEU A 418 -15.29 -1.46 -3.07
N PHE A 419 -15.92 -1.86 -4.18
CA PHE A 419 -15.77 -1.18 -5.46
C PHE A 419 -16.19 0.28 -5.36
N THR A 420 -17.39 0.57 -4.83
CA THR A 420 -17.87 1.95 -4.67
C THR A 420 -17.04 2.73 -3.66
N HIS A 421 -16.66 2.09 -2.56
CA HIS A 421 -15.81 2.65 -1.51
C HIS A 421 -14.48 3.16 -1.98
N ALA A 422 -13.81 2.43 -2.88
CA ALA A 422 -12.54 2.88 -3.41
C ALA A 422 -12.65 4.28 -4.07
N PHE A 423 -13.69 4.53 -4.87
CA PHE A 423 -13.85 5.82 -5.54
C PHE A 423 -14.18 6.95 -4.57
N PHE A 424 -15.17 6.76 -3.68
CA PHE A 424 -15.56 7.84 -2.78
C PHE A 424 -14.51 8.11 -1.70
N LYS A 425 -13.77 7.10 -1.23
CA LYS A 425 -12.67 7.32 -0.28
C LYS A 425 -11.47 7.99 -0.91
N ALA A 426 -11.11 7.61 -2.13
CA ALA A 426 -10.07 8.32 -2.85
C ALA A 426 -10.46 9.79 -3.02
N LEU A 427 -11.69 10.08 -3.45
CA LEU A 427 -12.20 11.46 -3.54
C LEU A 427 -12.10 12.21 -2.21
N LEU A 428 -12.57 11.62 -1.11
CA LEU A 428 -12.56 12.28 0.20
C LEU A 428 -11.14 12.56 0.71
N PHE A 429 -10.20 11.61 0.55
CA PHE A 429 -8.81 11.83 0.98
C PHE A 429 -8.07 12.81 0.08
N LEU A 430 -8.26 12.74 -1.24
CA LEU A 430 -7.63 13.67 -2.17
C LEU A 430 -8.21 15.08 -2.05
N GLY A 431 -9.51 15.23 -1.74
CA GLY A 431 -10.11 16.53 -1.46
C GLY A 431 -9.79 17.09 -0.08
N ALA A 432 -9.29 16.25 0.84
CA ALA A 432 -8.80 16.67 2.16
C ALA A 432 -7.38 17.23 2.14
N GLY A 433 -6.57 16.72 1.20
CA GLY A 433 -5.18 17.12 1.01
C GLY A 433 -5.09 18.34 0.13
#